data_AF-A0A161MR87-F1
#
_entry.id   AF-A0A161MR87-F1
#
_cell.length_a   1.000
_cell.length_b   1.000
_cell.length_c   1.000
_cell.angle_alpha   90.00
_cell.angle_beta   90.00
_cell.angle_gamma   90.00
#
_symmetry.space_group_name_H-M   'P 1'
#
loop_
_entity.id
_entity.type
_entity.pdbx_description
1 polymer ?
#
loop_
_entity_poly.entity_id
_entity_poly.type
_entity_poly.pdbx_seq_one_letter_code
_entity_poly.pdbx_strand_id
1 'polypeptide(L)'
;MTANSTAINEEAIEYKEKGNSCVREEKYEEAILHYTHAIKLDPKNHSLYSNRSLAFLKISQYYHAHEDALEAIRLKPDWAKGYFRKGEVEAATFHFSRRLVIL
;
A
#
# COMPACT_ATOMS: atom_id res chain seq x y z
N MET A 1 -6.31 31.10 7.57
CA MET A 1 -6.63 30.18 6.45
C MET A 1 -6.07 28.77 6.68
N THR A 2 -6.15 28.20 7.90
CA THR A 2 -5.49 26.93 8.27
C THR A 2 -6.44 25.76 8.51
N ALA A 3 -7.76 25.97 8.50
CA ALA A 3 -8.73 24.94 8.86
C ALA A 3 -8.90 23.84 7.77
N ASN A 4 -8.72 24.17 6.49
CA ASN A 4 -8.87 23.19 5.41
C ASN A 4 -7.71 22.19 5.36
N SER A 5 -6.47 22.61 5.63
CA SER A 5 -5.33 21.68 5.60
C SER A 5 -5.34 20.69 6.76
N THR A 6 -5.89 21.06 7.92
CA THR A 6 -6.01 20.15 9.06
C THR A 6 -7.13 19.14 8.85
N ALA A 7 -8.29 19.58 8.34
CA ALA A 7 -9.42 18.68 8.04
C ALA A 7 -9.08 17.65 6.94
N ILE A 8 -8.38 18.05 5.87
CA ILE A 8 -7.93 17.14 4.81
C ILE A 8 -6.98 16.06 5.35
N ASN A 9 -6.09 16.43 6.28
CA ASN A 9 -5.20 15.49 6.94
C ASN A 9 -5.94 14.54 7.89
N GLU A 10 -6.96 15.01 8.59
CA GLU A 10 -7.79 14.18 9.46
C GLU A 10 -8.59 13.15 8.66
N GLU A 11 -9.19 13.54 7.53
CA GLU A 11 -9.88 12.61 6.63
C GLU A 11 -8.92 11.54 6.08
N ALA A 12 -7.70 11.93 5.68
CA ALA A 12 -6.69 10.98 5.21
C ALA A 12 -6.31 9.95 6.29
N ILE A 13 -6.20 10.39 7.54
CA ILE A 13 -5.94 9.52 8.69
C ILE A 13 -7.13 8.57 8.94
N GLU A 14 -8.37 9.07 8.83
CA GLU A 14 -9.56 8.26 9.00
C GLU A 14 -9.64 7.14 7.94
N TYR A 15 -9.43 7.47 6.66
CA TYR A 15 -9.39 6.48 5.59
C TYR A 15 -8.26 5.46 5.78
N LYS A 16 -7.10 5.89 6.29
CA LYS A 16 -6.00 4.99 6.65
C LYS A 16 -6.41 4.00 7.75
N GLU A 17 -7.08 4.47 8.80
CA GLU A 17 -7.54 3.59 9.89
C GLU A 17 -8.65 2.64 9.43
N LYS A 18 -9.57 3.11 8.58
CA LYS A 18 -10.57 2.25 7.91
C LYS A 18 -9.89 1.16 7.08
N GLY A 19 -8.92 1.52 6.26
CA GLY A 19 -8.12 0.55 5.49
C GLY A 19 -7.41 -0.46 6.39
N ASN A 20 -6.83 -0.02 7.52
CA ASN A 20 -6.20 -0.91 8.50
C ASN A 20 -7.22 -1.88 9.12
N SER A 21 -8.45 -1.43 9.41
CA SER A 21 -9.52 -2.29 9.91
C SER A 21 -9.90 -3.35 8.87
N CYS A 22 -10.10 -2.94 7.61
CA CYS A 22 -10.41 -3.87 6.52
C CYS A 22 -9.30 -4.92 6.34
N VAL A 23 -8.03 -4.55 6.48
CA VAL A 23 -6.91 -5.51 6.45
C VAL A 23 -6.99 -6.52 7.60
N ARG A 24 -7.39 -6.10 8.81
CA ARG A 24 -7.61 -7.01 9.96
C ARG A 24 -8.81 -7.93 9.75
N GLU A 25 -9.82 -7.46 9.03
CA GLU A 25 -11.01 -8.23 8.64
C GLU A 25 -10.79 -9.09 7.37
N GLU A 26 -9.56 -9.13 6.84
CA GLU A 26 -9.20 -9.82 5.58
C GLU A 26 -9.94 -9.30 4.33
N LYS A 27 -10.58 -8.13 4.41
CA LYS A 27 -11.24 -7.44 3.29
C LYS A 27 -10.25 -6.57 2.53
N TYR A 28 -9.33 -7.22 1.81
CA TYR A 28 -8.21 -6.53 1.16
C TYR A 28 -8.64 -5.60 0.01
N GLU A 29 -9.69 -5.94 -0.73
CA GLU A 29 -10.21 -5.10 -1.83
C GLU A 29 -10.77 -3.76 -1.32
N GLU A 30 -11.57 -3.80 -0.25
CA GLU A 30 -12.07 -2.60 0.42
C GLU A 30 -10.94 -1.78 1.03
N ALA A 31 -9.93 -2.45 1.62
CA ALA A 31 -8.75 -1.77 2.14
C ALA A 31 -8.01 -0.99 1.05
N ILE A 32 -7.86 -1.54 -0.15
CA ILE A 32 -7.23 -0.88 -1.30
C ILE A 32 -8.01 0.39 -1.69
N LEU A 33 -9.34 0.34 -1.70
CA LEU A 33 -10.17 1.51 -1.98
C LEU A 33 -9.94 2.61 -0.94
N HIS A 34 -10.00 2.27 0.35
CA HIS A 34 -9.76 3.23 1.43
C HIS A 34 -8.35 3.82 1.38
N TYR A 35 -7.31 3.02 1.18
CA TYR A 35 -5.95 3.54 1.01
C TYR A 35 -5.81 4.43 -0.23
N THR A 36 -6.50 4.11 -1.33
CA THR A 36 -6.48 4.93 -2.54
C THR A 36 -7.14 6.29 -2.31
N HIS A 37 -8.22 6.35 -1.53
CA HIS A 37 -8.81 7.62 -1.09
C HIS A 37 -7.86 8.40 -0.18
N ALA A 38 -7.23 7.74 0.80
CA ALA A 38 -6.24 8.36 1.67
C ALA A 38 -5.05 8.93 0.88
N ILE A 39 -4.57 8.22 -0.15
CA ILE A 39 -3.46 8.66 -1.01
C ILE A 39 -3.84 9.89 -1.85
N LYS A 40 -5.10 9.99 -2.30
CA LYS A 40 -5.57 11.19 -3.03
C LYS A 40 -5.55 12.44 -2.13
N LEU A 41 -5.80 12.27 -0.84
CA LEU A 41 -5.78 13.35 0.15
C LEU A 41 -4.36 13.68 0.61
N ASP A 42 -3.55 12.65 0.90
CA ASP A 42 -2.15 12.77 1.33
C ASP A 42 -1.22 11.88 0.48
N PRO A 43 -0.84 12.34 -0.73
CA PRO A 43 0.00 11.57 -1.64
C PRO A 43 1.46 11.47 -1.18
N LYS A 44 1.86 12.21 -0.12
CA LYS A 44 3.24 12.22 0.40
C LYS A 44 3.45 11.17 1.49
N ASN A 45 2.39 10.47 1.90
CA ASN A 45 2.47 9.52 2.98
C ASN A 45 2.95 8.13 2.51
N HIS A 46 4.24 7.88 2.69
CA HIS A 46 4.86 6.58 2.38
C HIS A 46 4.17 5.38 3.07
N SER A 47 3.53 5.58 4.23
CA SER A 47 2.87 4.49 4.95
C SER A 47 1.64 3.97 4.23
N LEU A 48 0.92 4.84 3.51
CA LEU A 48 -0.27 4.45 2.74
C LEU A 48 0.09 3.52 1.59
N TYR A 49 1.12 3.85 0.82
CA TYR A 49 1.62 3.01 -0.27
C TYR A 49 2.11 1.65 0.25
N SER A 50 2.86 1.62 1.36
CA SER A 50 3.28 0.36 1.98
C SER A 50 2.11 -0.52 2.45
N ASN A 51 1.04 0.09 2.96
CA ASN A 51 -0.13 -0.67 3.42
C ASN A 51 -1.00 -1.14 2.23
N ARG A 52 -1.14 -0.32 1.19
CA ARG A 52 -1.82 -0.71 -0.04
C ARG A 52 -1.08 -1.82 -0.79
N SER A 53 0.26 -1.77 -0.81
CA SER A 53 1.13 -2.85 -1.31
C SER A 53 0.87 -4.18 -0.59
N LEU A 54 0.73 -4.17 0.74
CA LEU A 54 0.35 -5.38 1.50
C LEU A 54 -1.02 -5.91 1.05
N ALA A 55 -2.02 -5.03 0.90
CA ALA A 55 -3.35 -5.45 0.50
C ALA A 55 -3.33 -6.06 -0.92
N PHE A 56 -2.58 -5.47 -1.85
CA PHE A 56 -2.36 -6.03 -3.19
C PHE A 56 -1.65 -7.39 -3.17
N LEU A 57 -0.64 -7.56 -2.30
CA LEU A 57 0.04 -8.85 -2.10
C LEU A 57 -0.95 -9.95 -1.68
N LYS A 58 -1.89 -9.62 -0.80
CA LYS A 58 -2.86 -10.58 -0.27
C LYS A 58 -3.88 -11.03 -1.30
N ILE A 59 -4.22 -10.16 -2.26
CA ILE A 59 -5.06 -10.52 -3.42
C ILE A 59 -4.26 -11.01 -4.63
N SER A 60 -2.97 -11.32 -4.45
CA SER A 60 -2.06 -11.81 -5.50
C SER A 60 -1.87 -10.85 -6.69
N GLN A 61 -2.13 -9.56 -6.52
CA GLN A 61 -1.87 -8.53 -7.52
C GLN A 61 -0.43 -7.99 -7.36
N TYR A 62 0.54 -8.83 -7.69
CA TYR A 62 1.96 -8.55 -7.43
C TYR A 62 2.50 -7.33 -8.18
N TYR A 63 2.00 -7.07 -9.40
CA TYR A 63 2.41 -5.92 -10.20
C TYR A 63 2.14 -4.59 -9.49
N HIS A 64 0.89 -4.36 -9.05
CA HIS A 64 0.50 -3.15 -8.33
C HIS A 64 1.14 -3.07 -6.94
N ALA A 65 1.32 -4.21 -6.26
CA ALA A 65 2.04 -4.25 -5.01
C ALA A 65 3.49 -3.77 -5.14
N HIS A 66 4.14 -4.11 -6.26
CA HIS A 66 5.52 -3.73 -6.54
C HIS A 66 5.64 -2.23 -6.82
N GLU A 67 4.75 -1.68 -7.65
CA GLU A 67 4.69 -0.23 -7.91
C GLU A 67 4.51 0.56 -6.61
N ASP A 68 3.60 0.14 -5.73
CA ASP A 68 3.37 0.79 -4.45
C ASP A 68 4.57 0.68 -3.50
N ALA A 69 5.25 -0.47 -3.48
CA ALA A 69 6.46 -0.64 -2.66
C ALA A 69 7.60 0.28 -3.15
N LEU A 70 7.77 0.42 -4.46
CA LEU A 70 8.73 1.35 -5.05
C LEU A 70 8.39 2.80 -4.71
N GLU A 71 7.11 3.18 -4.78
CA GLU A 71 6.70 4.55 -4.47
C GLU A 71 6.90 4.87 -2.99
N ALA A 72 6.64 3.92 -2.09
CA ALA A 72 6.94 4.07 -0.67
C ALA A 72 8.45 4.32 -0.41
N ILE A 73 9.33 3.62 -1.13
CA ILE A 73 10.79 3.83 -1.07
C ILE A 73 11.18 5.17 -1.68
N ARG A 74 10.55 5.56 -2.81
CA ARG A 74 10.81 6.85 -3.46
C ARG A 74 10.47 8.02 -2.56
N LEU A 75 9.35 7.93 -1.83
CA LEU A 75 8.92 8.95 -0.87
C LEU A 75 9.81 8.98 0.37
N LYS A 76 10.22 7.82 0.89
CA LYS A 76 11.09 7.74 2.06
C LYS A 76 12.15 6.64 1.89
N PRO A 77 13.31 6.97 1.28
CA PRO A 77 14.36 5.99 1.01
C PRO A 77 15.10 5.53 2.27
N ASP A 78 14.93 6.21 3.39
CA ASP A 78 15.50 5.86 4.70
C ASP A 78 14.59 4.88 5.48
N TRP A 79 13.39 4.58 4.98
CA TRP A 79 12.44 3.74 5.70
C TRP A 79 12.61 2.25 5.38
N ALA A 80 13.23 1.52 6.31
CA ALA A 80 13.51 0.08 6.17
C ALA A 80 12.26 -0.76 5.80
N LYS A 81 11.08 -0.38 6.27
CA LYS A 81 9.83 -1.12 6.00
C LYS A 81 9.43 -1.08 4.52
N GLY A 82 9.79 -0.03 3.79
CA GLY A 82 9.56 0.06 2.34
C GLY A 82 10.33 -1.02 1.58
N TYR A 83 11.61 -1.20 1.91
CA TYR A 83 12.44 -2.26 1.34
C TYR A 83 11.97 -3.65 1.75
N PHE A 84 11.50 -3.81 3.00
CA PHE A 84 10.90 -5.07 3.46
C PHE A 84 9.69 -5.45 2.60
N ARG A 85 8.78 -4.49 2.33
CA ARG A 85 7.64 -4.72 1.44
C ARG A 85 8.07 -5.07 0.02
N LYS A 86 9.05 -4.36 -0.53
CA LYS A 86 9.62 -4.69 -1.86
C LYS A 86 10.13 -6.13 -1.90
N GLY A 87 10.87 -6.56 -0.88
CA GLY A 87 11.38 -7.93 -0.77
C GLY A 87 10.26 -8.97 -0.69
N GLU A 88 9.18 -8.71 0.06
CA GLU A 88 8.01 -9.60 0.10
C GLU A 88 7.33 -9.70 -1.27
N VAL A 89 7.19 -8.58 -1.99
CA VAL A 89 6.60 -8.58 -3.34
C VAL A 89 7.48 -9.35 -4.33
N GLU A 90 8.79 -9.12 -4.31
CA GLU A 90 9.74 -9.79 -5.21
C GLU A 90 9.78 -11.30 -4.93
N ALA A 91 9.79 -11.71 -3.66
CA ALA A 91 9.71 -13.11 -3.28
C ALA A 91 8.42 -13.77 -3.81
N ALA A 92 7.28 -13.11 -3.63
CA ALA A 92 6.00 -13.61 -4.13
C ALA A 92 5.94 -13.67 -5.67
N THR A 93 6.48 -12.66 -6.35
CA THR A 93 6.53 -12.59 -7.83
C THR A 93 7.43 -13.67 -8.43
N PHE A 94 8.56 -13.98 -7.77
CA PHE A 94 9.46 -15.05 -8.18
C PHE A 94 8.78 -16.42 -8.13
N HIS A 95 7.98 -16.69 -7.09
CA HIS A 95 7.18 -17.91 -7.01
C HIS A 95 6.13 -18.01 -8.14
N PHE A 96 5.48 -16.92 -8.50
CA PHE A 96 4.50 -16.90 -9.58
C PHE A 96 5.13 -17.13 -10.97
N SER A 97 6.21 -16.41 -11.26
CA SER A 97 6.93 -16.50 -12.55
C SER A 97 7.48 -17.92 -12.79
N ARG A 98 7.98 -18.57 -11.73
CA ARG A 98 8.49 -19.95 -11.82
C ARG A 98 7.39 -21.00 -12.03
N ARG A 99 6.14 -20.69 -11.70
CA ARG A 99 4.98 -21.57 -11.92
C ARG A 99 4.45 -21.50 -13.36
N LEU A 100 4.64 -20.36 -14.04
CA LEU A 100 4.22 -20.13 -15.42
C LEU A 100 5.15 -20.73 -16.48
N VAL A 101 6.43 -20.96 -16.15
CA VAL A 101 7.44 -21.48 -17.09
C VAL A 101 7.47 -23.02 -17.13
N ILE A 102 6.60 -23.72 -16.39
CA ILE A 102 6.54 -25.20 -16.33
C ILE A 102 5.28 -25.75 -17.05
N LEU A 103 4.59 -24.96 -17.87
CA LEU A 103 3.54 -25.42 -18.80
C LEU A 103 4.05 -25.36 -20.24
#